data_AF-A0A2D6SVE9-F1
#
_entry.id   AF-A0A2D6SVE9-F1
#
_cell.length_a   1.000
_cell.length_b   1.000
_cell.length_c   1.000
_cell.angle_alpha   90.00
_cell.angle_beta   90.00
_cell.angle_gamma   90.00
#
_symmetry.space_group_name_H-M   'P 1'
#
loop_
_entity.id
_entity.type
_entity.pdbx_description
1 polymer ?
#
loop_
_entity_poly.entity_id
_entity_poly.type
_entity_poly.pdbx_seq_one_letter_code
_entity_poly.pdbx_strand_id
1 'polypeptide(L)'
;MRKFHVILLAGGEKGPLFETTGYVEKALIPIHGQPMLSRVIEAFRNCERVDEIVVVGSSNLDKLEAMRHVRKRVFSGFNVVQNLLHAVAYVKHRLCSGASDHNGYVISFCDAVFLTPESIDDTLQSIEKSDGDVVLHYVERSSFEEAGLSTLRTYIPVAGRHYTGSTIYYVRKFGKILMDMPKLIELRKHRKDPLAVLRLLGCEGADLPEIERAMSGELGVCVRICVSKHARLGIDVDKPSDLELASEVLKAD
;
A
#
# COMPACT_ATOMS: atom_id res chain seq x y z
N MET A 1 18.40 -8.29 11.27
CA MET A 1 17.50 -7.42 10.47
C MET A 1 16.38 -8.29 9.95
N ARG A 2 15.13 -8.02 10.34
CA ARG A 2 13.96 -8.75 9.82
C ARG A 2 13.75 -8.45 8.34
N LYS A 3 13.52 -9.50 7.53
CA LYS A 3 13.13 -9.37 6.12
C LYS A 3 11.65 -9.64 5.91
N PHE A 4 11.07 -9.00 4.89
CA PHE A 4 9.64 -9.06 4.61
C PHE A 4 9.36 -9.53 3.19
N HIS A 5 8.34 -10.36 3.02
CA HIS A 5 7.76 -10.62 1.71
C HIS A 5 6.79 -9.48 1.34
N VAL A 6 6.90 -9.01 0.10
CA VAL A 6 6.12 -7.90 -0.43
C VAL A 6 5.11 -8.42 -1.44
N ILE A 7 3.85 -8.00 -1.31
CA ILE A 7 2.76 -8.26 -2.23
C ILE A 7 2.44 -6.96 -2.96
N LEU A 8 2.63 -6.95 -4.26
CA LEU A 8 2.27 -5.84 -5.14
C LEU A 8 0.96 -6.16 -5.85
N LEU A 9 -0.06 -5.34 -5.60
CA LEU A 9 -1.35 -5.44 -6.26
C LEU A 9 -1.32 -4.65 -7.57
N ALA A 10 -1.33 -5.38 -8.68
CA ALA A 10 -1.25 -4.86 -10.05
C ALA A 10 -2.40 -5.36 -10.93
N GLY A 11 -3.50 -5.79 -10.32
CA GLY A 11 -4.71 -6.22 -11.01
C GLY A 11 -5.69 -5.07 -11.25
N GLY A 12 -6.77 -5.38 -11.98
CA GLY A 12 -7.79 -4.42 -12.36
C GLY A 12 -7.64 -4.00 -13.81
N GLU A 13 -8.77 -3.75 -14.46
CA GLU A 13 -8.86 -3.37 -15.87
C GLU A 13 -9.72 -2.13 -16.02
N LYS A 14 -9.41 -1.32 -17.03
CA LYS A 14 -10.13 -0.08 -17.38
C LYS A 14 -10.34 0.83 -16.16
N GLY A 15 -9.26 1.09 -15.42
CA GLY A 15 -9.27 1.98 -14.27
C GLY A 15 -9.49 3.46 -14.65
N PRO A 16 -9.42 4.38 -13.68
CA PRO A 16 -9.71 5.81 -13.89
C PRO A 16 -8.86 6.51 -14.97
N LEU A 17 -7.70 5.93 -15.31
CA LEU A 17 -6.77 6.45 -16.31
C LEU A 17 -6.99 5.87 -17.71
N PHE A 18 -7.93 4.94 -17.88
CA PHE A 18 -8.12 4.23 -19.15
C PHE A 18 -8.46 5.17 -20.30
N GLU A 19 -9.42 6.08 -20.12
CA GLU A 19 -9.84 7.02 -21.17
C GLU A 19 -8.71 7.94 -21.62
N THR A 20 -7.83 8.36 -20.70
CA THR A 20 -6.73 9.28 -21.01
C THR A 20 -5.51 8.56 -21.60
N THR A 21 -5.26 7.31 -21.21
CA THR A 21 -4.01 6.61 -21.55
C THR A 21 -4.19 5.48 -22.58
N GLY A 22 -5.41 4.95 -22.74
CA GLY A 22 -5.70 3.78 -23.57
C GLY A 22 -5.23 2.44 -22.98
N TYR A 23 -4.53 2.44 -21.83
CA TYR A 23 -4.02 1.21 -21.21
C TYR A 23 -5.11 0.53 -20.39
N VAL A 24 -5.47 -0.69 -20.79
CA VAL A 24 -6.43 -1.52 -20.05
C VAL A 24 -5.94 -1.79 -18.63
N GLU A 25 -4.65 -2.11 -18.47
CA GLU A 25 -4.04 -2.38 -17.18
C GLU A 25 -3.23 -1.18 -16.71
N LYS A 26 -3.64 -0.59 -15.58
CA LYS A 26 -2.98 0.58 -14.97
C LYS A 26 -1.49 0.36 -14.72
N ALA A 27 -1.13 -0.85 -14.28
CA ALA A 27 0.23 -1.28 -14.02
C ALA A 27 1.20 -1.12 -15.21
N LEU A 28 0.67 -1.13 -16.45
CA LEU A 28 1.43 -1.03 -17.69
C LEU A 28 1.58 0.41 -18.20
N ILE A 29 0.90 1.40 -17.61
CA ILE A 29 0.99 2.80 -18.03
C ILE A 29 2.45 3.27 -17.86
N PRO A 30 3.11 3.80 -18.91
CA PRO A 30 4.45 4.30 -18.81
C PRO A 30 4.47 5.70 -18.19
N ILE A 31 5.47 5.96 -17.35
CA ILE A 31 5.90 7.31 -16.96
C ILE A 31 7.34 7.42 -17.45
N HIS A 32 7.61 8.33 -18.39
CA HIS A 32 8.90 8.43 -19.08
C HIS A 32 9.40 7.10 -19.66
N GLY A 33 8.52 6.36 -20.33
CA GLY A 33 8.84 5.07 -20.96
C GLY A 33 8.92 3.88 -20.01
N GLN A 34 8.99 4.09 -18.69
CA GLN A 34 9.02 3.01 -17.71
C GLN A 34 7.62 2.73 -17.13
N PRO A 35 7.10 1.49 -17.22
CA PRO A 35 5.78 1.14 -16.67
C PRO A 35 5.69 1.32 -15.15
N MET A 36 4.54 1.79 -14.65
CA MET A 36 4.32 2.05 -13.22
C MET A 36 4.75 0.88 -12.32
N LEU A 37 4.35 -0.35 -12.68
CA LEU A 37 4.71 -1.53 -11.89
C LEU A 37 6.23 -1.78 -11.87
N SER A 38 6.95 -1.49 -12.96
CA SER A 38 8.41 -1.68 -13.00
C SER A 38 9.11 -0.76 -12.01
N ARG A 39 8.68 0.51 -11.94
CA ARG A 39 9.17 1.50 -10.95
C ARG A 39 8.99 1.00 -9.52
N VAL A 40 7.81 0.46 -9.21
CA VAL A 40 7.51 -0.05 -7.86
C VAL A 40 8.33 -1.30 -7.53
N ILE A 41 8.47 -2.25 -8.47
CA ILE A 41 9.30 -3.44 -8.27
C ILE A 41 10.76 -3.06 -7.99
N GLU A 42 11.32 -2.14 -8.76
CA GLU A 42 12.70 -1.67 -8.60
C GLU A 42 12.91 -0.96 -7.27
N ALA A 43 11.98 -0.11 -6.84
CA ALA A 43 12.04 0.55 -5.54
C ALA A 43 12.11 -0.47 -4.38
N PHE A 44 11.23 -1.47 -4.37
CA PHE A 44 11.25 -2.53 -3.35
C PHE A 44 12.48 -3.44 -3.46
N ARG A 45 12.90 -3.80 -4.68
CA ARG A 45 14.05 -4.70 -4.87
C ARG A 45 15.35 -4.10 -4.34
N ASN A 46 15.48 -2.78 -4.38
CA ASN A 46 16.65 -2.05 -3.87
C ASN A 46 16.65 -1.85 -2.35
N CYS A 47 15.76 -2.53 -1.61
CA CYS A 47 15.70 -2.49 -0.15
C CYS A 47 16.21 -3.80 0.47
N GLU A 48 17.18 -3.74 1.38
CA GLU A 48 17.77 -4.94 1.99
C GLU A 48 16.79 -5.74 2.88
N ARG A 49 15.78 -5.06 3.43
CA ARG A 49 14.71 -5.65 4.24
C ARG A 49 13.63 -6.34 3.40
N VAL A 50 13.69 -6.27 2.07
CA VAL A 50 12.77 -7.00 1.18
C VAL A 50 13.37 -8.35 0.85
N ASP A 51 12.60 -9.42 1.06
CA ASP A 51 13.03 -10.78 0.78
C ASP A 51 12.59 -11.23 -0.61
N GLU A 52 11.27 -11.36 -0.79
CA GLU A 52 10.66 -11.84 -2.02
C GLU A 52 9.51 -10.93 -2.40
N ILE A 53 9.39 -10.65 -3.70
CA ILE A 53 8.29 -9.86 -4.26
C ILE A 53 7.32 -10.81 -4.96
N VAL A 54 6.04 -10.70 -4.62
CA VAL A 54 4.92 -11.40 -5.26
C VAL A 54 4.02 -10.36 -5.91
N VAL A 55 3.73 -10.52 -7.20
CA VAL A 55 2.84 -9.62 -7.93
C VAL A 55 1.50 -10.31 -8.17
N VAL A 56 0.40 -9.60 -7.97
CA VAL A 56 -0.94 -10.06 -8.38
C VAL A 56 -1.37 -9.31 -9.62
N GLY A 57 -1.61 -10.01 -10.72
CA GLY A 57 -1.98 -9.37 -11.98
C GLY A 57 -2.13 -10.34 -13.16
N SER A 58 -2.46 -9.79 -14.32
CA SER A 58 -2.64 -10.56 -15.56
C SER A 58 -1.31 -11.11 -16.09
N SER A 59 -1.35 -12.08 -17.01
CA SER A 59 -0.15 -12.58 -17.68
C SER A 59 0.53 -11.58 -18.60
N ASN A 60 -0.11 -10.45 -18.94
CA ASN A 60 0.56 -9.41 -19.73
C ASN A 60 1.73 -8.78 -18.96
N LEU A 61 1.66 -8.77 -17.62
CA LEU A 61 2.73 -8.23 -16.79
C LEU A 61 4.04 -9.00 -16.94
N ASP A 62 4.00 -10.30 -17.29
CA ASP A 62 5.20 -11.14 -17.46
C ASP A 62 6.14 -10.64 -18.57
N LYS A 63 5.66 -9.73 -19.44
CA LYS A 63 6.45 -9.09 -20.50
C LYS A 63 7.36 -7.96 -19.97
N LEU A 64 7.13 -7.48 -18.75
CA LEU A 64 7.95 -6.42 -18.15
C LEU A 64 9.30 -6.99 -17.71
N GLU A 65 10.39 -6.32 -18.08
CA GLU A 65 11.75 -6.72 -17.70
C GLU A 65 11.92 -6.84 -16.18
N ALA A 66 11.32 -5.92 -15.42
CA ALA A 66 11.37 -5.90 -13.95
C ALA A 66 10.78 -7.17 -13.30
N MET A 67 9.93 -7.94 -14.00
CA MET A 67 9.39 -9.20 -13.47
C MET A 67 10.47 -10.27 -13.21
N ARG A 68 11.69 -10.11 -13.75
CA ARG A 68 12.84 -10.95 -13.37
C ARG A 68 13.17 -10.89 -11.86
N HIS A 69 12.75 -9.83 -11.18
CA HIS A 69 12.94 -9.65 -9.73
C HIS A 69 11.75 -10.15 -8.91
N VAL A 70 10.69 -10.65 -9.56
CA VAL A 70 9.47 -11.10 -8.93
C VAL A 70 9.52 -12.61 -8.78
N ARG A 71 9.35 -13.10 -7.55
CA ARG A 71 9.35 -14.53 -7.23
C ARG A 71 8.24 -15.27 -7.92
N LYS A 72 7.04 -14.66 -7.92
CA LYS A 72 5.85 -15.23 -8.53
C LYS A 72 4.84 -14.16 -8.89
N ARG A 73 4.32 -14.26 -10.11
CA ARG A 73 3.03 -13.67 -10.46
C ARG A 73 1.89 -14.60 -10.09
N VAL A 74 0.93 -14.08 -9.35
CA VAL A 74 -0.32 -14.72 -8.96
C VAL A 74 -1.45 -14.11 -9.79
N PHE A 75 -2.44 -14.92 -10.16
CA PHE A 75 -3.57 -14.44 -10.95
C PHE A 75 -4.47 -13.51 -10.14
N SER A 76 -4.94 -12.44 -10.80
CA SER A 76 -6.00 -11.58 -10.28
C SER A 76 -7.29 -12.38 -10.05
N GLY A 77 -7.91 -12.17 -8.89
CA GLY A 77 -9.32 -12.47 -8.66
C GLY A 77 -10.22 -11.31 -9.09
N PHE A 78 -11.49 -11.38 -8.72
CA PHE A 78 -12.52 -10.41 -9.11
C PHE A 78 -12.44 -9.08 -8.35
N ASN A 79 -11.72 -9.05 -7.22
CA ASN A 79 -11.56 -7.86 -6.40
C ASN A 79 -10.26 -7.89 -5.59
N VAL A 80 -9.95 -6.77 -4.91
CA VAL A 80 -8.74 -6.61 -4.10
C VAL A 80 -8.64 -7.64 -2.96
N VAL A 81 -9.76 -8.05 -2.36
CA VAL A 81 -9.76 -9.03 -1.27
C VAL A 81 -9.30 -10.39 -1.78
N GLN A 82 -9.83 -10.83 -2.92
CA GLN A 82 -9.40 -12.08 -3.55
C GLN A 82 -7.95 -12.02 -4.02
N ASN A 83 -7.51 -10.88 -4.57
CA ASN A 83 -6.10 -10.67 -4.93
C ASN A 83 -5.18 -10.88 -3.73
N LEU A 84 -5.52 -10.26 -2.60
CA LEU A 84 -4.78 -10.43 -1.35
C LEU A 84 -4.81 -11.88 -0.86
N LEU A 85 -5.97 -12.53 -0.89
CA LEU A 85 -6.11 -13.93 -0.47
C LEU A 85 -5.21 -14.86 -1.29
N HIS A 86 -5.19 -14.72 -2.62
CA HIS A 86 -4.35 -15.54 -3.49
C HIS A 86 -2.86 -15.32 -3.19
N ALA A 87 -2.42 -14.06 -3.04
CA ALA A 87 -1.03 -13.75 -2.74
C ALA A 87 -0.60 -14.22 -1.35
N VAL A 88 -1.41 -13.97 -0.32
CA VAL A 88 -1.15 -14.43 1.04
C VAL A 88 -1.09 -15.95 1.10
N ALA A 89 -2.00 -16.66 0.43
CA ALA A 89 -1.96 -18.12 0.35
C ALA A 89 -0.66 -18.61 -0.32
N TYR A 90 -0.23 -17.98 -1.42
CA TYR A 90 1.04 -18.30 -2.06
C TYR A 90 2.23 -18.09 -1.11
N VAL A 91 2.35 -16.89 -0.52
CA VAL A 91 3.45 -16.56 0.39
C VAL A 91 3.48 -17.54 1.57
N LYS A 92 2.34 -17.73 2.25
CA LYS A 92 2.23 -18.62 3.40
C LYS A 92 2.66 -20.04 3.07
N HIS A 93 2.15 -20.63 1.99
CA HIS A 93 2.38 -22.04 1.69
C HIS A 93 3.65 -22.33 0.91
N ARG A 94 4.17 -21.36 0.13
CA ARG A 94 5.30 -21.58 -0.78
C ARG A 94 6.59 -20.89 -0.35
N LEU A 95 6.52 -19.80 0.40
CA LEU A 95 7.69 -19.08 0.89
C LEU A 95 7.91 -19.35 2.39
N CYS A 96 6.83 -19.43 3.17
CA CYS A 96 6.91 -19.71 4.61
C CYS A 96 6.66 -21.17 4.99
N SER A 97 6.49 -22.09 4.03
CA SER A 97 6.24 -23.52 4.28
C SER A 97 5.07 -23.81 5.24
N GLY A 98 4.07 -22.92 5.28
CA GLY A 98 2.92 -23.01 6.19
C GLY A 98 3.22 -22.62 7.64
N ALA A 99 4.42 -22.12 7.94
CA ALA A 99 4.80 -21.67 9.27
C ALA A 99 3.84 -20.60 9.80
N SER A 100 3.46 -20.74 11.06
CA SER A 100 2.68 -19.75 11.80
C SER A 100 3.53 -18.54 12.22
N ASP A 101 4.83 -18.75 12.41
CA ASP A 101 5.80 -17.70 12.70
C ASP A 101 6.43 -17.20 11.39
N HIS A 102 5.83 -16.17 10.80
CA HIS A 102 6.34 -15.49 9.61
C HIS A 102 6.38 -13.98 9.83
N ASN A 103 7.13 -13.27 8.99
CA ASN A 103 7.38 -11.84 9.18
C ASN A 103 6.20 -10.91 8.83
N GLY A 104 5.00 -11.47 8.62
CA GLY A 104 3.85 -10.78 8.06
C GLY A 104 3.93 -10.56 6.55
N TYR A 105 3.01 -9.75 6.04
CA TYR A 105 2.87 -9.42 4.63
C TYR A 105 2.91 -7.89 4.49
N VAL A 106 3.85 -7.40 3.68
CA VAL A 106 3.88 -6.00 3.26
C VAL A 106 3.10 -5.91 1.96
N ILE A 107 2.16 -4.98 1.87
CA ILE A 107 1.25 -4.83 0.74
C ILE A 107 1.44 -3.42 0.17
N SER A 108 1.60 -3.34 -1.14
CA SER A 108 1.63 -2.09 -1.90
C SER A 108 0.96 -2.29 -3.26
N PHE A 109 0.92 -1.24 -4.06
CA PHE A 109 0.12 -1.13 -5.28
C PHE A 109 1.00 -0.73 -6.47
N CYS A 110 0.58 -1.12 -7.66
CA CYS A 110 1.34 -0.84 -8.89
C CYS A 110 1.51 0.66 -9.20
N ASP A 111 0.69 1.52 -8.61
CA ASP A 111 0.62 2.97 -8.81
C ASP A 111 1.36 3.78 -7.73
N ALA A 112 2.01 3.10 -6.78
CA ALA A 112 2.86 3.70 -5.74
C ALA A 112 4.23 4.15 -6.29
N VAL A 113 4.24 4.82 -7.44
CA VAL A 113 5.45 5.10 -8.24
C VAL A 113 6.42 6.10 -7.60
N PHE A 114 6.00 6.80 -6.56
CA PHE A 114 6.83 7.77 -5.85
C PHE A 114 7.67 7.13 -4.74
N LEU A 115 7.48 5.85 -4.43
CA LEU A 115 8.25 5.16 -3.40
C LEU A 115 9.75 5.20 -3.73
N THR A 116 10.56 5.43 -2.70
CA THR A 116 12.02 5.38 -2.78
C THR A 116 12.54 4.26 -1.89
N PRO A 117 13.73 3.70 -2.14
CA PRO A 117 14.30 2.69 -1.26
C PRO A 117 14.41 3.17 0.20
N GLU A 118 14.74 4.44 0.42
CA GLU A 118 14.79 5.06 1.76
C GLU A 118 13.42 5.06 2.43
N SER A 119 12.36 5.52 1.74
CA SER A 119 11.03 5.59 2.34
C SER A 119 10.45 4.21 2.64
N ILE A 120 10.79 3.21 1.82
CA ILE A 120 10.44 1.81 2.06
C ILE A 120 11.22 1.27 3.27
N ASP A 121 12.55 1.45 3.35
CA ASP A 121 13.34 0.89 4.45
C ASP A 121 12.93 1.49 5.82
N ASP A 122 12.72 2.81 5.89
CA ASP A 122 12.18 3.47 7.09
C ASP A 122 10.82 2.90 7.50
N THR A 123 9.94 2.63 6.52
CA THR A 123 8.63 2.02 6.75
C THR A 123 8.76 0.59 7.29
N LEU A 124 9.63 -0.23 6.69
CA LEU A 124 9.87 -1.61 7.14
C LEU A 124 10.52 -1.66 8.54
N GLN A 125 11.39 -0.71 8.85
CA GLN A 125 11.98 -0.56 10.19
C GLN A 125 10.92 -0.15 11.22
N SER A 126 10.00 0.75 10.86
CA SER A 126 8.86 1.16 11.71
C SER A 126 7.93 -0.03 11.99
N ILE A 127 7.67 -0.88 10.99
CA ILE A 127 6.91 -2.13 11.15
C ILE A 127 7.59 -3.06 12.16
N GLU A 128 8.91 -3.25 12.04
CA GLU A 128 9.68 -4.08 12.97
C GLU A 128 9.61 -3.54 14.41
N LYS A 129 9.72 -2.23 14.59
CA LYS A 129 9.72 -1.56 15.91
C LYS A 129 8.35 -1.51 16.59
N SER A 130 7.27 -1.38 15.83
CA SER A 130 5.92 -1.19 16.39
C SER A 130 5.31 -2.47 16.98
N ASP A 131 5.83 -3.63 16.57
CA ASP A 131 5.32 -4.97 16.88
C ASP A 131 3.81 -5.16 16.65
N GLY A 132 3.21 -4.37 15.75
CA GLY A 132 1.80 -4.48 15.40
C GLY A 132 1.46 -5.74 14.61
N ASP A 133 0.21 -6.19 14.72
CA ASP A 133 -0.38 -7.19 13.83
C ASP A 133 -0.89 -6.56 12.53
N VAL A 134 -1.31 -5.30 12.59
CA VAL A 134 -1.61 -4.44 11.44
C VAL A 134 -0.89 -3.13 11.68
N VAL A 135 -0.10 -2.67 10.70
CA VAL A 135 0.60 -1.38 10.80
C VAL A 135 0.19 -0.53 9.61
N LEU A 136 -0.36 0.64 9.91
CA LEU A 136 -0.83 1.63 8.96
C LEU A 136 0.11 2.84 9.03
N HIS A 137 0.61 3.29 7.89
CA HIS A 137 1.42 4.49 7.84
C HIS A 137 0.59 5.65 7.32
N TYR A 138 0.75 6.79 7.99
CA TYR A 138 0.14 8.05 7.66
C TYR A 138 1.21 9.12 7.47
N VAL A 139 0.93 10.07 6.59
CA VAL A 139 1.82 11.20 6.32
C VAL A 139 1.08 12.46 6.70
N GLU A 140 1.73 13.32 7.48
CA GLU A 140 1.17 14.62 7.82
C GLU A 140 1.26 15.58 6.63
N ARG A 141 0.26 16.46 6.50
CA ARG A 141 0.23 17.50 5.48
C ARG A 141 1.52 18.33 5.40
N SER A 142 2.13 18.70 6.53
CA SER A 142 3.36 19.49 6.59
C SER A 142 4.53 18.83 5.84
N SER A 143 4.63 17.49 5.86
CA SER A 143 5.69 16.77 5.14
C SER A 143 5.60 16.98 3.62
N PHE A 144 4.41 17.19 3.06
CA PHE A 144 4.24 17.51 1.63
C PHE A 144 4.71 18.93 1.32
N GLU A 145 4.39 19.88 2.19
CA GLU A 145 4.79 21.29 2.07
C GLU A 145 6.31 21.42 2.14
N GLU A 146 6.95 20.76 3.10
CA GLU A 146 8.41 20.68 3.25
C GLU A 146 9.09 20.05 2.03
N ALA A 147 8.47 19.04 1.42
CA ALA A 147 8.98 18.38 0.23
C ALA A 147 8.69 19.14 -1.07
N GLY A 148 7.96 20.26 -1.03
CA GLY A 148 7.53 20.99 -2.22
C GLY A 148 6.59 20.19 -3.13
N LEU A 149 5.82 19.24 -2.57
CA LEU A 149 4.89 18.39 -3.30
C LEU A 149 3.45 18.89 -3.14
N SER A 150 2.60 18.55 -4.11
CA SER A 150 1.17 18.90 -4.06
C SER A 150 0.51 18.36 -2.79
N THR A 151 -0.15 19.25 -2.05
CA THR A 151 -0.91 18.91 -0.84
C THR A 151 -2.34 18.46 -1.14
N LEU A 152 -2.74 18.33 -2.41
CA LEU A 152 -4.12 17.97 -2.79
C LEU A 152 -4.37 16.46 -2.57
N ARG A 153 -4.66 16.10 -1.32
CA ARG A 153 -4.94 14.73 -0.85
C ARG A 153 -6.20 14.71 0.01
N THR A 154 -6.73 13.50 0.22
CA THR A 154 -7.78 13.27 1.23
C THR A 154 -7.12 13.16 2.59
N TYR A 155 -7.49 14.04 3.53
CA TYR A 155 -6.92 14.07 4.88
C TYR A 155 -7.94 13.66 5.94
N ILE A 156 -7.45 12.93 6.93
CA ILE A 156 -8.11 12.63 8.19
C ILE A 156 -7.69 13.71 9.20
N PRO A 157 -8.63 14.52 9.72
CA PRO A 157 -8.33 15.44 10.80
C PRO A 157 -8.23 14.67 12.12
N VAL A 158 -7.12 14.83 12.83
CA VAL A 158 -6.84 14.16 14.12
C VAL A 158 -6.14 15.16 15.04
N ALA A 159 -6.75 15.48 16.18
CA ALA A 159 -6.18 16.37 17.20
C ALA A 159 -5.54 17.68 16.65
N GLY A 160 -6.24 18.35 15.72
CA GLY A 160 -5.77 19.61 15.11
C GLY A 160 -4.73 19.46 13.98
N ARG A 161 -4.34 18.22 13.64
CA ARG A 161 -3.41 17.89 12.54
C ARG A 161 -4.14 17.15 11.43
N HIS A 162 -3.52 17.07 10.26
CA HIS A 162 -4.12 16.49 9.06
C HIS A 162 -3.22 15.42 8.46
N TYR A 163 -3.75 14.20 8.36
CA TYR A 163 -2.99 13.03 7.92
C TYR A 163 -3.61 12.37 6.71
N THR A 164 -2.80 11.93 5.76
CA THR A 164 -3.25 11.08 4.65
C THR A 164 -2.66 9.69 4.76
N GLY A 165 -3.37 8.68 4.26
CA GLY A 165 -2.89 7.31 4.27
C GLY A 165 -1.72 7.13 3.28
N SER A 166 -0.88 6.14 3.54
CA SER A 166 0.20 5.76 2.64
C SER A 166 -0.20 4.65 1.66
N THR A 167 0.69 4.37 0.71
CA THR A 167 0.60 3.26 -0.24
C THR A 167 1.21 1.95 0.27
N ILE A 168 1.70 1.90 1.52
CA ILE A 168 2.27 0.69 2.13
C ILE A 168 1.46 0.29 3.36
N TYR A 169 1.01 -0.97 3.37
CA TYR A 169 0.25 -1.56 4.45
C TYR A 169 0.95 -2.81 4.94
N TYR A 170 0.85 -3.09 6.25
CA TYR A 170 1.39 -4.31 6.82
C TYR A 170 0.31 -5.10 7.54
N VAL A 171 0.30 -6.41 7.33
CA VAL A 171 -0.56 -7.34 8.06
C VAL A 171 0.23 -8.58 8.43
N ARG A 172 0.31 -8.90 9.73
CA ARG A 172 0.89 -10.14 10.25
C ARG A 172 -0.14 -11.26 10.26
N LYS A 173 -1.29 -11.03 10.91
CA LYS A 173 -2.33 -12.04 11.16
C LYS A 173 -3.48 -11.95 10.17
N PHE A 174 -3.19 -12.09 8.87
CA PHE A 174 -4.19 -11.93 7.80
C PHE A 174 -5.44 -12.81 7.97
N GLY A 175 -5.28 -14.04 8.48
CA GLY A 175 -6.42 -14.93 8.75
C GLY A 175 -7.43 -14.39 9.77
N LYS A 176 -6.98 -13.62 10.77
CA LYS A 176 -7.89 -12.96 11.72
C LYS A 176 -8.63 -11.80 11.07
N ILE A 177 -7.90 -10.96 10.33
CA ILE A 177 -8.46 -9.84 9.56
C ILE A 177 -9.52 -10.31 8.57
N LEU A 178 -9.35 -11.50 7.98
CA LEU A 178 -10.35 -12.08 7.08
C LEU A 178 -11.69 -12.38 7.76
N MET A 179 -11.71 -12.70 9.05
CA MET A 179 -12.96 -12.98 9.77
C MET A 179 -13.82 -11.72 9.90
N ASP A 180 -13.19 -10.55 9.95
CA ASP A 180 -13.84 -9.24 10.01
C ASP A 180 -14.01 -8.58 8.62
N MET A 181 -13.85 -9.36 7.53
CA MET A 181 -13.95 -8.84 6.16
C MET A 181 -15.19 -7.99 5.88
N PRO A 182 -16.42 -8.37 6.30
CA PRO A 182 -17.60 -7.55 6.01
C PRO A 182 -17.49 -6.13 6.57
N LYS A 183 -16.95 -5.99 7.79
CA LYS A 183 -16.73 -4.70 8.43
C LYS A 183 -15.65 -3.89 7.73
N LEU A 184 -14.55 -4.54 7.34
CA LEU A 184 -13.48 -3.89 6.56
C LEU A 184 -13.96 -3.42 5.19
N ILE A 185 -14.84 -4.18 4.54
CA ILE A 185 -15.49 -3.76 3.29
C ILE A 185 -16.34 -2.51 3.52
N GLU A 186 -17.08 -2.46 4.62
CA GLU A 186 -17.90 -1.30 4.99
C GLU A 186 -17.05 -0.05 5.24
N LEU A 187 -16.03 -0.15 6.11
CA LEU A 187 -15.08 0.94 6.35
C LEU A 187 -14.42 1.43 5.05
N ARG A 188 -14.08 0.50 4.14
CA ARG A 188 -13.47 0.83 2.85
C ARG A 188 -14.40 1.59 1.90
N LYS A 189 -15.73 1.44 2.00
CA LYS A 189 -16.67 2.25 1.20
C LYS A 189 -16.57 3.73 1.56
N HIS A 190 -16.32 4.01 2.84
CA HIS A 190 -16.16 5.36 3.38
C HIS A 190 -14.73 5.87 3.34
N ARG A 191 -13.77 5.17 2.71
CA ARG A 191 -12.35 5.58 2.72
C ARG A 191 -12.06 6.99 2.15
N LYS A 192 -12.98 7.52 1.33
CA LYS A 192 -12.90 8.88 0.78
C LYS A 192 -13.62 9.93 1.65
N ASP A 193 -14.24 9.50 2.74
CA ASP A 193 -14.86 10.30 3.80
C ASP A 193 -14.27 9.88 5.16
N PRO A 194 -13.09 10.43 5.52
CA PRO A 194 -12.40 10.07 6.76
C PRO A 194 -13.22 10.31 8.03
N LEU A 195 -14.07 11.35 8.06
CA LEU A 195 -14.93 11.62 9.21
C LEU A 195 -16.01 10.55 9.36
N ALA A 196 -16.58 10.05 8.25
CA ALA A 196 -17.47 8.88 8.32
C ALA A 196 -16.75 7.64 8.86
N VAL A 197 -15.49 7.40 8.48
CA VAL A 197 -14.71 6.28 9.03
C VAL A 197 -14.52 6.41 10.54
N LEU A 198 -14.12 7.59 11.03
CA LEU A 198 -13.95 7.83 12.47
C LEU A 198 -15.26 7.69 13.25
N ARG A 199 -16.38 8.16 12.67
CA ARG A 199 -17.72 7.99 13.27
C ARG A 199 -18.16 6.55 13.33
N LEU A 200 -17.92 5.77 12.27
CA LEU A 200 -18.22 4.33 12.25
C LEU A 200 -17.41 3.56 13.31
N LEU A 201 -16.19 4.00 13.59
CA LEU A 201 -15.33 3.46 14.65
C LEU A 201 -15.66 4.00 16.05
N GLY A 202 -16.55 5.00 16.17
CA GLY A 202 -16.89 5.64 17.44
C GLY A 202 -15.76 6.48 18.05
N CYS A 203 -14.81 6.95 17.23
CA CYS A 203 -13.63 7.71 17.66
C CYS A 203 -13.47 9.06 16.92
N GLU A 204 -14.58 9.69 16.54
CA GLU A 204 -14.55 11.05 16.01
C GLU A 204 -13.97 12.03 17.05
N GLY A 205 -13.00 12.86 16.64
CA GLY A 205 -12.30 13.80 17.52
C GLY A 205 -11.19 13.19 18.38
N ALA A 206 -10.96 11.88 18.27
CA ALA A 206 -9.92 11.17 19.02
C ALA A 206 -8.50 11.46 18.51
N ASP A 207 -7.49 11.16 19.33
CA ASP A 207 -6.08 11.17 18.93
C ASP A 207 -5.64 9.84 18.26
N LEU A 208 -4.40 9.78 17.74
CA LEU A 208 -3.91 8.56 17.06
C LEU A 208 -3.91 7.32 17.97
N PRO A 209 -3.40 7.37 19.23
CA PRO A 209 -3.51 6.24 20.17
C PRO A 209 -4.94 5.77 20.46
N GLU A 210 -5.90 6.68 20.53
CA GLU A 210 -7.32 6.34 20.68
C GLU A 210 -7.89 5.67 19.43
N ILE A 211 -7.54 6.17 18.24
CA ILE A 211 -7.91 5.53 16.97
C ILE A 211 -7.29 4.13 16.88
N GLU A 212 -6.01 3.95 17.25
CA GLU A 212 -5.37 2.62 17.33
C GLU A 212 -6.16 1.67 18.22
N ARG A 213 -6.57 2.12 19.40
CA ARG A 213 -7.36 1.32 20.35
C ARG A 213 -8.74 0.95 19.79
N ALA A 214 -9.43 1.91 19.17
CA ALA A 214 -10.72 1.67 18.53
C ALA A 214 -10.60 0.63 17.40
N MET A 215 -9.62 0.79 16.51
CA MET A 215 -9.37 -0.15 15.42
C MET A 215 -8.94 -1.53 15.92
N SER A 216 -8.12 -1.58 16.98
CA SER A 216 -7.69 -2.84 17.59
C SER A 216 -8.84 -3.60 18.22
N GLY A 217 -9.74 -2.88 18.91
CA GLY A 217 -10.96 -3.45 19.47
C GLY A 217 -11.90 -3.98 18.39
N GLU A 218 -12.06 -3.23 17.30
CA GLU A 218 -12.95 -3.60 16.19
C GLU A 218 -12.45 -4.83 15.41
N LEU A 219 -11.14 -4.99 15.25
CA LEU A 219 -10.51 -6.06 14.44
C LEU A 219 -9.95 -7.23 15.26
N GLY A 220 -10.00 -7.17 16.59
CA GLY A 220 -9.47 -8.23 17.47
C GLY A 220 -7.97 -8.52 17.29
N VAL A 221 -7.19 -7.52 16.84
CA VAL A 221 -5.74 -7.59 16.62
C VAL A 221 -5.05 -6.31 17.10
N CYS A 222 -3.72 -6.33 17.25
CA CYS A 222 -2.97 -5.11 17.56
C CYS A 222 -2.79 -4.24 16.30
N VAL A 223 -3.51 -3.13 16.22
CA VAL A 223 -3.35 -2.12 15.17
C VAL A 223 -2.39 -1.03 15.66
N ARG A 224 -1.43 -0.66 14.81
CA ARG A 224 -0.51 0.46 15.03
C ARG A 224 -0.61 1.46 13.90
N ILE A 225 -0.57 2.74 14.23
CA ILE A 225 -0.52 3.87 13.33
C ILE A 225 0.85 4.53 13.49
N CYS A 226 1.62 4.54 12.42
CA CYS A 226 2.93 5.18 12.38
C CYS A 226 2.87 6.43 11.49
N VAL A 227 3.40 7.54 11.98
CA VAL A 227 3.52 8.77 11.18
C VAL A 227 4.88 8.76 10.48
N SER A 228 4.85 8.92 9.16
CA SER A 228 6.06 9.01 8.34
C SER A 228 6.33 10.45 7.92
N LYS A 229 7.61 10.80 7.88
CA LYS A 229 8.13 12.06 7.32
C LYS A 229 8.18 12.06 5.78
N HIS A 230 8.03 10.89 5.15
CA HIS A 230 8.20 10.74 3.71
C HIS A 230 6.91 11.06 2.96
N ALA A 231 6.78 12.30 2.47
CA ALA A 231 5.62 12.77 1.69
C ALA A 231 5.21 11.80 0.57
N ARG A 232 6.21 11.25 -0.13
CA ARG A 232 6.06 10.33 -1.26
C ARG A 232 5.31 9.04 -0.92
N LEU A 233 5.26 8.61 0.35
CA LEU A 233 4.47 7.46 0.78
C LEU A 233 2.97 7.67 0.61
N GLY A 234 2.49 8.92 0.73
CA GLY A 234 1.08 9.29 0.61
C GLY A 234 0.68 9.71 -0.80
N ILE A 235 1.40 9.23 -1.82
CA ILE A 235 1.11 9.55 -3.22
C ILE A 235 1.01 8.27 -4.04
N ASP A 236 -0.17 8.08 -4.61
CA ASP A 236 -0.50 7.14 -5.66
C ASP A 236 -0.93 7.89 -6.94
N VAL A 237 -0.85 7.23 -8.08
CA VAL A 237 -1.26 7.82 -9.36
C VAL A 237 -2.65 7.34 -9.73
N ASP A 238 -3.71 8.03 -9.29
CA ASP A 238 -5.08 7.50 -9.37
C ASP A 238 -6.01 8.29 -10.32
N LYS A 239 -5.59 9.49 -10.75
CA LYS A 239 -6.29 10.38 -11.71
C LYS A 239 -5.29 11.06 -12.66
N PRO A 240 -5.74 11.64 -13.79
CA PRO A 240 -4.84 12.26 -14.76
C PRO A 240 -3.86 13.28 -14.18
N SER A 241 -4.30 14.11 -13.22
CA SER A 241 -3.41 15.08 -12.57
C SER A 241 -2.33 14.46 -11.67
N ASP A 242 -2.53 13.24 -11.18
CA ASP A 242 -1.46 12.53 -10.47
C ASP A 242 -0.43 11.97 -11.47
N LEU A 243 -0.86 11.61 -12.69
CA LEU A 243 0.02 11.13 -13.76
C LEU A 243 0.88 12.29 -14.30
N GLU A 244 0.29 13.49 -14.43
CA GLU A 244 1.01 14.73 -14.71
C GLU A 244 2.06 15.00 -13.63
N LEU A 245 1.67 14.98 -12.36
CA LEU A 245 2.60 15.13 -11.23
C LEU A 245 3.74 14.09 -11.26
N ALA A 246 3.42 12.83 -11.58
CA ALA A 246 4.42 11.78 -11.69
C ALA A 246 5.40 12.04 -12.84
N SER A 247 4.91 12.57 -13.96
CA SER A 247 5.74 12.95 -15.10
C SER A 247 6.62 14.17 -14.81
N GLU A 248 6.19 15.08 -13.94
CA GLU A 248 6.99 16.25 -13.54
C GLU A 248 8.07 15.90 -12.49
N VAL A 249 7.72 15.09 -11.50
CA VAL A 249 8.56 14.84 -10.32
C VAL A 249 9.51 13.66 -10.50
N LEU A 250 9.10 12.63 -11.25
CA LEU A 250 9.94 11.47 -11.51
C LEU A 250 10.88 11.78 -12.68
N LYS A 251 12.13 11.34 -12.54
CA LYS A 251 13.12 11.48 -13.61
C LYS A 251 12.81 10.51 -14.75
N ALA A 252 13.13 10.93 -15.96
CA ALA A 252 13.40 10.01 -17.06
C ALA A 252 14.72 9.30 -16.74
N ASP A 253 14.75 7.98 -16.89
CA ASP A 253 15.98 7.19 -16.81
C ASP A 253 16.80 7.32 -18.09
#